data_AF-A0A8I6RS65-F1
#
_entry.id   AF-A0A8I6RS65-F1
#
_cell.length_a   1.000
_cell.length_b   1.000
_cell.length_c   1.000
_cell.angle_alpha   90.00
_cell.angle_beta   90.00
_cell.angle_gamma   90.00
#
_symmetry.space_group_name_H-M   'P 1'
#
loop_
_entity.id
_entity.type
_entity.pdbx_description
1 polymer ?
#
loop_
_entity_poly.entity_id
_entity_poly.type
_entity_poly.pdbx_seq_one_letter_code
_entity_poly.pdbx_strand_id
1 'polypeptide(L)'
;MALDSQGNVLVDDSPCAGIRADLKLCLLESDCVKKHKKTPRECLYGYDEYTAVDCQALRNLFFECKRSLLDNRQRFRGRKGY
;
A
#
# COMPACT_ATOMS: atom_id res chain seq x y z
N MET A 1 9.46 14.28 -4.19
CA MET A 1 8.24 14.20 -4.99
C MET A 1 7.95 12.73 -5.28
N ALA A 2 7.33 12.07 -4.32
CA ALA A 2 6.68 10.79 -4.54
C ALA A 2 5.43 11.02 -5.41
N LEU A 3 5.30 10.21 -6.45
CA LEU A 3 4.15 10.20 -7.35
C LEU A 3 3.34 8.93 -7.08
N ASP A 4 2.02 9.01 -7.21
CA ASP A 4 1.18 7.82 -7.30
C ASP A 4 1.28 7.18 -8.70
N SER A 5 0.61 6.04 -8.88
CA SER A 5 0.53 5.34 -10.16
C SER A 5 -0.10 6.17 -11.31
N GLN A 6 -0.74 7.30 -11.00
CA GLN A 6 -1.37 8.21 -11.96
C GLN A 6 -0.62 9.53 -12.14
N GLY A 7 0.56 9.69 -11.54
CA GLY A 7 1.39 10.89 -11.68
C GLY A 7 0.95 12.08 -10.82
N ASN A 8 0.09 11.88 -9.81
CA ASN A 8 -0.28 12.90 -8.84
C ASN A 8 0.79 13.03 -7.76
N VAL A 9 1.01 14.26 -7.29
CA VAL A 9 1.97 14.56 -6.22
C VAL A 9 1.39 14.12 -4.87
N LEU A 10 2.11 13.24 -4.18
CA LEU A 10 1.75 12.79 -2.84
C LEU A 10 2.29 13.74 -1.77
N VAL A 11 1.47 13.96 -0.73
CA VAL A 11 1.88 14.72 0.47
C VAL A 11 2.93 13.96 1.27
N ASP A 12 2.85 12.63 1.25
CA ASP A 12 3.84 11.75 1.88
C ASP A 12 5.02 11.55 0.92
N ASP A 13 6.23 12.02 1.30
CA ASP A 13 7.48 11.79 0.52
C ASP A 13 8.25 10.54 1.02
N SER A 14 7.60 9.68 1.82
CA SER A 14 8.23 8.47 2.33
C SER A 14 8.53 7.46 1.21
N PRO A 15 9.53 6.57 1.35
CA PRO A 15 9.98 5.71 0.25
C PRO A 15 8.93 4.70 -0.25
N CYS A 16 7.88 4.43 0.56
CA CYS A 16 6.77 3.56 0.20
C CYS A 16 5.46 4.35 0.01
N ALA A 17 5.54 5.68 -0.20
CA ALA A 17 4.37 6.53 -0.28
C ALA A 17 3.47 6.21 -1.48
N GLY A 18 4.05 5.90 -2.64
CA GLY A 18 3.31 5.50 -3.85
C GLY A 18 2.39 4.30 -3.58
N ILE A 19 2.98 3.17 -3.18
CA ILE A 19 2.23 1.95 -2.81
C ILE A 19 1.20 2.24 -1.72
N ARG A 20 1.53 3.09 -0.74
CA ARG A 20 0.60 3.44 0.35
C ARG A 20 -0.62 4.18 -0.19
N ALA A 21 -0.44 5.08 -1.15
CA ALA A 21 -1.53 5.82 -1.78
C ALA A 21 -2.42 4.87 -2.59
N ASP A 22 -1.82 4.02 -3.42
CA ASP A 22 -2.55 3.04 -4.24
C ASP A 22 -3.32 2.03 -3.37
N LEU A 23 -2.70 1.53 -2.30
CA LEU A 23 -3.36 0.65 -1.34
C LEU A 23 -4.53 1.33 -0.63
N LYS A 24 -4.38 2.61 -0.27
CA LYS A 24 -5.46 3.40 0.34
C LYS A 24 -6.62 3.57 -0.63
N LEU A 25 -6.34 3.89 -1.89
CA LEU A 25 -7.34 4.03 -2.95
C LEU A 25 -8.10 2.71 -3.15
N CYS A 26 -7.38 1.60 -3.26
CA CYS A 26 -7.95 0.27 -3.42
C CYS A 26 -8.89 -0.10 -2.25
N LEU A 27 -8.47 0.16 -1.01
CA LEU A 27 -9.31 -0.10 0.17
C LEU A 27 -10.58 0.77 0.19
N LEU A 28 -10.49 2.04 -0.19
CA LEU A 28 -11.65 2.94 -0.29
C LEU A 28 -12.65 2.47 -1.37
N GLU A 29 -12.15 1.85 -2.43
CA GLU A 29 -12.98 1.30 -3.49
C GLU A 29 -13.62 -0.04 -3.13
N SER A 30 -13.00 -0.79 -2.22
CA SER A 30 -13.44 -2.12 -1.81
C SER A 30 -14.74 -2.13 -1.00
N ASP A 31 -15.42 -3.28 -1.03
CA ASP A 31 -16.67 -3.51 -0.30
C ASP A 31 -16.50 -3.45 1.23
N CYS A 32 -15.30 -3.74 1.73
CA CYS A 32 -15.02 -3.63 3.16
C CYS A 32 -15.26 -2.21 3.72
N VAL A 33 -14.89 -1.17 2.97
CA VAL A 33 -15.15 0.22 3.36
C VAL A 33 -16.52 0.68 2.89
N LYS A 34 -16.89 0.39 1.63
CA LYS A 34 -18.15 0.87 1.05
C LYS A 34 -19.40 0.26 1.67
N LYS A 35 -19.43 -1.07 1.84
CA LYS A 35 -20.61 -1.80 2.33
C LYS A 35 -20.56 -2.00 3.84
N HIS A 36 -19.43 -2.45 4.36
CA HIS A 36 -19.30 -2.78 5.78
C HIS A 36 -18.94 -1.57 6.66
N LYS A 37 -18.64 -0.40 6.07
CA LYS A 37 -18.29 0.85 6.77
C LYS A 37 -17.15 0.67 7.79
N LYS A 38 -16.28 -0.33 7.56
CA LYS A 38 -15.08 -0.53 8.36
C LYS A 38 -14.05 0.50 7.99
N THR A 39 -13.15 0.81 8.92
CA THR A 39 -12.01 1.66 8.61
C THR A 39 -11.02 0.93 7.70
N PRO A 40 -10.29 1.63 6.82
CA PRO A 40 -9.26 0.99 5.98
C PRO A 40 -8.21 0.22 6.79
N ARG A 41 -7.95 0.64 8.04
CA ARG A 41 -7.06 -0.12 8.96
C ARG A 41 -7.68 -1.44 9.36
N GLU A 42 -8.95 -1.47 9.73
CA GLU A 42 -9.66 -2.71 10.07
C GLU A 42 -9.72 -3.66 8.87
N CYS A 43 -10.00 -3.14 7.66
CA CYS A 43 -9.98 -3.92 6.42
C CYS A 43 -8.59 -4.51 6.10
N LEU A 44 -7.53 -3.87 6.57
CA LEU A 44 -6.15 -4.32 6.34
C LEU A 44 -5.71 -5.38 7.36
N TYR A 45 -6.22 -5.32 8.60
CA TYR A 45 -5.88 -6.27 9.67
C TYR A 45 -6.83 -7.48 9.71
N GLY A 46 -8.10 -7.28 9.39
CA GLY A 46 -9.07 -8.34 9.24
C GLY A 46 -8.73 -9.19 8.03
N TYR A 47 -8.75 -10.51 8.19
CA TYR A 47 -8.82 -11.44 7.06
C TYR A 47 -10.26 -11.39 6.51
N ASP A 48 -10.68 -10.21 6.04
CA ASP A 48 -12.02 -9.99 5.52
C ASP A 48 -12.04 -10.48 4.07
N GLU A 49 -12.87 -11.49 3.80
CA GLU A 49 -13.13 -12.06 2.46
C GLU A 49 -13.60 -11.00 1.46
N TYR A 50 -14.14 -9.88 1.95
CA TYR A 50 -14.62 -8.74 1.17
C TYR A 50 -13.51 -7.82 0.63
N THR A 51 -12.24 -8.12 0.93
CA THR A 51 -11.12 -7.37 0.39
C THR A 51 -10.76 -7.92 -0.99
N ALA A 52 -10.89 -7.07 -2.02
CA ALA A 52 -10.55 -7.45 -3.40
C ALA A 52 -9.11 -8.00 -3.50
N VAL A 53 -8.91 -8.99 -4.37
CA VAL A 53 -7.61 -9.66 -4.59
C VAL A 53 -6.52 -8.65 -4.94
N ASP A 54 -6.85 -7.63 -5.72
CA ASP A 54 -5.94 -6.56 -6.12
C ASP A 54 -5.41 -5.77 -4.90
N CYS A 55 -6.26 -5.53 -3.90
CA CYS A 55 -5.84 -4.86 -2.67
C CYS A 55 -4.93 -5.75 -1.82
N GLN A 56 -5.08 -7.08 -1.89
CA GLN A 56 -4.17 -8.01 -1.22
C GLN A 56 -2.79 -8.02 -1.88
N ALA A 57 -2.71 -7.90 -3.20
CA ALA A 57 -1.43 -7.74 -3.91
C ALA A 57 -0.73 -6.44 -3.49
N LEU A 58 -1.44 -5.31 -3.47
CA LEU A 58 -0.91 -4.02 -3.00
C LEU A 58 -0.49 -4.06 -1.52
N ARG A 59 -1.23 -4.80 -0.69
CA ARG A 59 -0.85 -5.03 0.71
C ARG A 59 0.50 -5.75 0.78
N ASN A 60 0.67 -6.83 0.02
CA ASN A 60 1.93 -7.58 -0.01
C ASN A 60 3.10 -6.71 -0.49
N LEU A 61 2.92 -5.95 -1.58
CA LEU A 61 3.88 -4.96 -2.07
C LEU A 61 4.25 -3.93 -1.01
N PHE A 62 3.28 -3.41 -0.26
CA PHE A 62 3.54 -2.45 0.82
C PHE A 62 4.37 -3.07 1.95
N PHE A 63 4.07 -4.32 2.33
CA PHE A 63 4.85 -5.07 3.31
C PHE A 63 6.28 -5.32 2.82
N GLU A 64 6.45 -5.73 1.56
CA GLU A 64 7.76 -5.92 0.95
C GLU A 64 8.57 -4.63 0.87
N CYS A 65 7.92 -3.52 0.51
CA CYS A 65 8.56 -2.20 0.49
C CYS A 65 9.08 -1.84 1.89
N LYS A 66 8.24 -1.94 2.92
CA LYS A 66 8.66 -1.70 4.31
C LYS A 66 9.78 -2.65 4.76
N ARG A 67 9.69 -3.93 4.40
CA ARG A 67 10.73 -4.92 4.71
C ARG A 67 12.05 -4.57 4.02
N SER A 68 12.01 -4.09 2.78
CA SER A 68 13.20 -3.62 2.06
C SER A 68 13.83 -2.38 2.69
N LEU A 69 13.08 -1.57 3.47
CA LEU A 69 13.66 -0.45 4.23
C LEU A 69 14.52 -0.92 5.40
N LEU A 70 14.17 -2.06 5.99
CA LEU A 70 14.87 -2.68 7.12
C LEU A 70 15.99 -3.61 6.67
N ASP A 71 15.97 -4.08 5.42
CA ASP A 71 17.00 -4.95 4.88
C ASP A 71 18.31 -4.19 4.62
N ASN A 72 19.30 -4.42 5.48
CA ASN A 72 20.62 -3.81 5.37
C ASN A 72 21.36 -4.19 4.07
N ARG A 73 21.01 -5.31 3.41
CA ARG A 73 21.61 -5.72 2.13
C ARG A 73 21.22 -4.78 0.99
N GLN A 74 20.05 -4.15 1.08
CA GLN A 74 19.54 -3.19 0.09
C GLN A 74 20.22 -1.82 0.19
N ARG A 75 20.99 -1.55 1.26
CA ARG A 75 21.76 -0.30 1.40
C ARG A 75 22.81 -0.14 0.30
N PHE A 76 23.45 -1.23 -0.11
CA PHE A 76 24.50 -1.22 -1.13
C PHE A 76 23.94 -1.39 -2.55
N ARG A 77 22.83 -2.12 -2.70
CA ARG A 77 22.24 -2.45 -4.01
C ARG A 77 21.20 -1.45 -4.50
N GLY A 78 20.80 -0.52 -3.66
CA GLY A 78 19.66 0.36 -3.91
C GLY A 78 18.33 -0.34 -3.61
N ARG A 79 17.30 0.47 -3.40
CA ARG A 79 15.94 -0.03 -3.18
C ARG A 79 15.34 -0.43 -4.53
N LYS A 80 14.57 -1.52 -4.53
CA LYS A 80 13.71 -1.84 -5.68
C LYS A 80 12.61 -0.78 -5.74
N GLY A 81 12.44 -0.17 -6.92
CA GLY A 81 11.28 0.66 -7.21
C GLY A 81 10.01 -0.18 -7.24
N TYR A 82 8.90 0.48 -6.97
CA TYR A 82 7.54 0.00 -7.24
C TYR A 82 7.01 0.80 -8.42
#